data_AF-A0A7K9RE63-F1
#
_entry.id   AF-A0A7K9RE63-F1
#
_cell.length_a   1.000
_cell.length_b   1.000
_cell.length_c   1.000
_cell.angle_alpha   90.00
_cell.angle_beta   90.00
_cell.angle_gamma   90.00
#
_symmetry.space_group_name_H-M   'P 1'
#
loop_
_entity.id
_entity.type
_entity.pdbx_description
1 polymer ?
#
loop_
_entity_poly.entity_id
_entity_poly.type
_entity_poly.pdbx_seq_one_letter_code
_entity_poly.pdbx_strand_id
1 'polypeptide(L)'
;QFAGVWHVTAIASNCSIFLKMKDGMKSSMAIVSFMPEGDLAMKLVWPLMDKCQKFDLVFQQSGQAGHYIGMWAQEKRDLHVMETDYSNYAVLHEAHHSEGESSTALQLLSREQDVSPQILQRFVELLPTMGLTTDMLAILPKSGEWPKGTGWQ
;
A
#
# COMPACT_ATOMS: atom_id res chain seq x y z
N GLN A 1 16.24 -6.15 -1.01
CA GLN A 1 15.66 -6.09 -2.36
C GLN A 1 14.31 -5.36 -2.39
N PHE A 2 13.44 -5.55 -1.39
CA PHE A 2 12.12 -4.90 -1.33
C PHE A 2 12.14 -3.36 -1.24
N ALA A 3 13.24 -2.75 -0.77
CA ALA A 3 13.38 -1.30 -0.69
C ALA A 3 13.26 -0.61 -2.07
N GLY A 4 13.02 0.69 -2.04
CA GLY A 4 12.89 1.56 -3.21
C GLY A 4 11.45 2.01 -3.46
N VAL A 5 11.21 2.48 -4.68
CA VAL A 5 9.91 3.02 -5.10
C VAL A 5 8.98 1.88 -5.52
N TRP A 6 7.73 1.98 -5.09
CA TRP A 6 6.61 1.16 -5.50
C TRP A 6 5.43 2.06 -5.87
N HIS A 7 4.65 1.66 -6.86
CA HIS A 7 3.37 2.25 -7.22
C HIS A 7 2.25 1.39 -6.70
N VAL A 8 1.31 1.98 -5.96
CA VAL A 8 0.07 1.29 -5.55
C VAL A 8 -0.88 1.33 -6.74
N THR A 9 -1.12 0.17 -7.35
CA THR A 9 -1.87 0.04 -8.61
C THR A 9 -3.28 -0.47 -8.41
N ALA A 10 -3.54 -1.22 -7.33
CA ALA A 10 -4.88 -1.62 -6.93
C ALA A 10 -4.98 -1.72 -5.41
N ILE A 11 -6.18 -1.46 -4.88
CA ILE A 11 -6.49 -1.60 -3.46
C ILE A 11 -7.86 -2.25 -3.34
N ALA A 12 -7.99 -3.24 -2.47
CA ALA A 12 -9.29 -3.71 -2.00
C ALA A 12 -9.36 -3.54 -0.49
N SER A 13 -10.43 -2.94 0.03
CA SER A 13 -10.60 -2.78 1.48
C SER A 13 -12.05 -2.60 1.89
N ASN A 14 -12.40 -3.12 3.06
CA ASN A 14 -13.70 -2.88 3.70
C ASN A 14 -13.73 -1.58 4.54
N CYS A 15 -12.65 -0.78 4.56
CA CYS A 15 -12.61 0.50 5.25
C CYS A 15 -13.66 1.47 4.69
N SER A 16 -14.50 2.01 5.58
CA SER A 16 -15.63 2.86 5.21
C SER A 16 -15.22 4.14 4.47
N ILE A 17 -14.07 4.72 4.84
CA ILE A 17 -13.50 5.92 4.19
C ILE A 17 -13.03 5.56 2.78
N PHE A 18 -12.28 4.46 2.64
CA PHE A 18 -11.80 3.98 1.36
C PHE A 18 -12.98 3.75 0.39
N LEU A 19 -14.01 3.01 0.82
CA LEU A 19 -15.18 2.71 -0.03
C LEU A 19 -15.88 3.97 -0.57
N LYS A 20 -15.87 5.08 0.18
CA LYS A 20 -16.45 6.36 -0.25
C LYS A 20 -15.59 7.12 -1.26
N MET A 21 -14.26 6.96 -1.20
CA MET A 21 -13.32 7.73 -2.02
C MET A 21 -12.71 6.95 -3.18
N LYS A 22 -12.81 5.61 -3.18
CA LYS A 22 -12.07 4.71 -4.07
C LYS A 22 -12.19 5.04 -5.56
N ASP A 23 -13.36 5.51 -6.01
CA ASP A 23 -13.62 5.80 -7.43
C ASP A 23 -12.94 7.10 -7.91
N GLY A 24 -12.52 7.98 -6.98
CA GLY A 24 -11.76 9.20 -7.27
C GLY A 24 -10.25 9.07 -7.02
N MET A 25 -9.78 7.93 -6.53
CA MET A 25 -8.37 7.73 -6.21
C MET A 25 -7.52 7.53 -7.45
N LYS A 26 -6.26 7.96 -7.39
CA LYS A 26 -5.23 7.67 -8.38
C LYS A 26 -4.09 6.89 -7.72
N SER A 27 -3.25 6.27 -8.55
CA SER A 27 -2.08 5.52 -8.09
C SER A 27 -1.16 6.42 -7.26
N SER A 28 -0.82 5.94 -6.06
CA SER A 28 0.12 6.57 -5.13
C SER A 28 1.48 5.90 -5.21
N MET A 29 2.52 6.58 -4.71
CA MET A 29 3.85 5.97 -4.57
C MET A 29 4.14 5.66 -3.11
N ALA A 30 4.69 4.48 -2.85
CA ALA A 30 5.27 4.09 -1.58
C ALA A 30 6.80 3.98 -1.76
N ILE A 31 7.55 4.81 -1.04
CA ILE A 31 9.01 4.76 -1.01
C ILE A 31 9.39 4.01 0.26
N VAL A 32 9.90 2.79 0.08
CA VAL A 32 10.23 1.89 1.17
C VAL A 32 11.74 1.93 1.44
N SER A 33 12.11 2.09 2.70
CA SER A 33 13.47 1.91 3.21
C SER A 33 13.46 1.10 4.49
N PHE A 34 14.62 0.61 4.90
CA PHE A 34 14.80 -0.15 6.13
C PHE A 34 15.77 0.59 7.04
N MET A 35 15.42 0.68 8.32
CA MET A 35 16.30 1.19 9.36
C MET A 35 17.36 0.14 9.74
N PRO A 36 18.50 0.53 10.34
CA PRO A 36 19.57 -0.40 10.71
C PRO A 36 19.12 -1.61 11.54
N GLU A 37 18.13 -1.39 12.40
CA GLU A 37 17.52 -2.40 13.25
C GLU A 37 16.65 -3.40 12.48
N GLY A 38 16.14 -3.05 11.29
CA GLY A 38 15.25 -3.89 10.47
C GLY A 38 13.82 -3.36 10.33
N ASP A 39 13.50 -2.25 11.02
CA ASP A 39 12.20 -1.59 10.92
C ASP A 39 11.96 -1.00 9.53
N LEU A 40 10.70 -1.03 9.09
CA LEU A 40 10.27 -0.57 7.77
C LEU A 40 9.84 0.89 7.87
N ALA A 41 10.56 1.76 7.15
CA ALA A 41 10.16 3.13 6.92
C ALA A 41 9.50 3.24 5.55
N MET A 42 8.31 3.82 5.50
CA MET A 42 7.52 4.00 4.28
C MET A 42 7.09 5.44 4.16
N LYS A 43 7.50 6.09 3.06
CA LYS A 43 6.99 7.41 2.67
C LYS A 43 5.94 7.23 1.58
N LEU A 44 4.69 7.53 1.93
CA LEU A 44 3.55 7.43 1.04
C LEU A 44 3.26 8.79 0.40
N VAL A 45 3.07 8.79 -0.91
CA VAL A 45 2.96 9.99 -1.74
C VAL A 45 1.64 9.94 -2.51
N TRP A 46 0.67 10.72 -2.05
CA TRP A 46 -0.70 10.74 -2.57
C TRP A 46 -0.95 11.92 -3.51
N PRO A 47 -1.35 11.67 -4.76
CA PRO A 47 -1.81 12.71 -5.66
C PRO A 47 -3.24 13.14 -5.31
N LEU A 48 -3.40 14.34 -4.75
CA LEU A 48 -4.68 14.96 -4.43
C LEU A 48 -4.89 16.19 -5.30
N MET A 49 -5.64 16.04 -6.39
CA MET A 49 -5.89 17.09 -7.38
C MET A 49 -4.58 17.78 -7.81
N ASP A 50 -4.39 19.05 -7.44
CA ASP A 50 -3.22 19.87 -7.80
C ASP A 50 -2.08 19.80 -6.76
N LYS A 51 -2.25 19.02 -5.68
CA LYS A 51 -1.30 18.92 -4.58
C LYS A 51 -0.87 17.48 -4.34
N CYS A 52 0.33 17.36 -3.81
CA CYS A 52 0.87 16.08 -3.36
C CYS A 52 0.88 16.05 -1.83
N GLN A 53 0.16 15.10 -1.24
CA GLN A 53 0.25 14.85 0.19
C GLN A 53 1.28 13.76 0.46
N LYS A 54 2.09 13.94 1.51
CA LYS A 54 3.12 12.99 1.91
C LYS A 54 2.86 12.54 3.33
N PHE A 55 3.04 11.25 3.58
CA PHE A 55 2.90 10.65 4.89
C PHE A 55 4.12 9.79 5.16
N ASP A 56 4.73 9.96 6.31
CA ASP A 56 5.81 9.11 6.79
C ASP A 56 5.24 8.11 7.79
N LEU A 57 5.50 6.84 7.53
CA LEU A 57 5.05 5.71 8.34
C LEU A 57 6.26 4.88 8.73
N VAL A 58 6.31 4.45 9.99
CA VAL A 58 7.34 3.54 10.50
C VAL A 58 6.63 2.33 11.11
N PHE A 59 7.04 1.15 10.67
CA PHE A 59 6.54 -0.12 11.17
C PHE A 59 7.70 -0.93 11.77
N GLN A 60 7.48 -1.41 12.99
CA GLN A 60 8.44 -2.24 13.71
C GLN A 60 8.42 -3.67 13.17
N GLN A 61 9.57 -4.29 12.98
CA GLN A 61 9.61 -5.71 12.63
C GLN A 61 9.03 -6.58 13.76
N SER A 62 8.32 -7.66 13.42
CA SER A 62 7.72 -8.58 14.40
C SER A 62 8.56 -9.84 14.66
N GLY A 63 9.74 -9.95 14.04
CA GLY A 63 10.59 -11.15 14.04
C GLY A 63 10.19 -12.20 12.98
N GLN A 64 9.02 -12.07 12.36
CA GLN A 64 8.63 -12.82 11.17
C GLN A 64 8.98 -12.03 9.91
N ALA A 65 9.64 -12.69 8.95
CA ALA A 65 10.03 -12.05 7.69
C ALA A 65 8.80 -11.52 6.94
N GLY A 66 8.86 -10.26 6.51
CA GLY A 66 7.76 -9.61 5.78
C GLY A 66 6.59 -9.16 6.66
N HIS A 67 6.66 -9.33 7.98
CA HIS A 67 5.62 -8.90 8.92
C HIS A 67 6.12 -7.73 9.78
N TYR A 68 5.33 -6.67 9.79
CA TYR A 68 5.64 -5.43 10.48
C TYR A 68 4.42 -4.88 11.22
N ILE A 69 4.64 -4.17 12.31
CA ILE A 69 3.59 -3.63 13.18
C ILE A 69 3.81 -2.13 13.35
N GLY A 70 2.81 -1.33 12.99
CA GLY A 70 2.76 0.10 13.23
C GLY A 70 1.84 0.40 14.41
N MET A 71 2.30 1.22 15.35
CA MET A 71 1.56 1.63 16.54
C MET A 71 1.51 3.17 16.61
N TRP A 72 0.31 3.73 16.54
CA TRP A 72 0.09 5.19 16.65
C TRP A 72 -1.02 5.48 17.65
N ALA A 73 -0.66 5.93 18.85
CA ALA A 73 -1.61 6.13 19.94
C ALA A 73 -2.47 4.88 20.19
N GLN A 74 -3.76 4.91 19.85
CA GLN A 74 -4.69 3.78 20.00
C GLN A 74 -4.93 3.01 18.70
N GLU A 75 -4.21 3.34 17.63
CA GLU A 75 -4.27 2.65 16.34
C GLU A 75 -3.12 1.65 16.23
N LYS A 76 -3.46 0.43 15.81
CA LYS A 76 -2.52 -0.62 15.40
C LYS A 76 -2.73 -0.94 13.93
N ARG A 77 -1.64 -1.01 13.17
CA ARG A 77 -1.62 -1.56 11.81
C ARG A 77 -0.69 -2.75 11.76
N ASP A 78 -1.22 -3.85 11.28
CA ASP A 78 -0.49 -5.09 11.04
C ASP A 78 -0.25 -5.21 9.53
N LEU A 79 1.01 -5.17 9.11
CA LEU A 79 1.41 -5.14 7.70
C LEU A 79 2.16 -6.42 7.34
N HIS A 80 1.70 -7.15 6.34
CA HIS A 80 2.31 -8.38 5.87
C HIS A 80 2.53 -8.35 4.36
N VAL A 81 3.78 -8.59 3.93
CA VAL A 81 4.10 -8.89 2.54
C VAL A 81 3.67 -10.33 2.24
N MET A 82 2.49 -10.50 1.64
CA MET A 82 1.94 -11.83 1.35
C MET A 82 2.64 -12.52 0.18
N GLU A 83 2.89 -11.76 -0.88
CA GLU A 83 3.54 -12.24 -2.09
C GLU A 83 4.42 -11.14 -2.66
N THR A 84 5.60 -11.50 -3.17
CA THR A 84 6.42 -10.57 -3.96
C THR A 84 7.47 -11.35 -4.74
N ASP A 85 7.80 -10.86 -5.93
CA ASP A 85 9.01 -11.25 -6.64
C ASP A 85 10.14 -10.23 -6.47
N TYR A 86 9.93 -9.25 -5.59
CA TYR A 86 10.77 -8.10 -5.24
C TYR A 86 11.08 -7.10 -6.36
N SER A 87 10.96 -7.54 -7.62
CA SER A 87 11.44 -6.84 -8.81
C SER A 87 10.33 -6.31 -9.70
N ASN A 88 9.12 -6.86 -9.64
CA ASN A 88 7.99 -6.40 -10.45
C ASN A 88 6.78 -6.07 -9.60
N TYR A 89 6.40 -6.93 -8.66
CA TYR A 89 5.17 -6.74 -7.89
C TYR A 89 5.27 -7.19 -6.44
N ALA A 90 4.34 -6.71 -5.63
CA ALA A 90 4.08 -7.21 -4.30
C ALA A 90 2.59 -7.11 -3.96
N VAL A 91 2.10 -8.04 -3.13
CA VAL A 91 0.78 -7.98 -2.51
C VAL A 91 0.99 -7.77 -1.02
N LEU A 92 0.50 -6.64 -0.51
CA LEU A 92 0.50 -6.34 0.92
C LEU A 92 -0.88 -6.59 1.49
N HIS A 93 -0.92 -7.29 2.62
CA HIS A 93 -2.06 -7.32 3.52
C HIS A 93 -1.84 -6.32 4.64
N GLU A 94 -2.87 -5.53 4.92
CA GLU A 94 -2.88 -4.58 6.03
C GLU A 94 -4.14 -4.77 6.86
N ALA A 95 -3.99 -5.03 8.15
CA ALA A 95 -5.09 -5.06 9.10
C ALA A 95 -4.98 -3.89 10.07
N HIS A 96 -5.95 -2.98 9.99
CA HIS A 96 -6.07 -1.82 10.85
C HIS A 96 -7.03 -2.12 12.00
N HIS A 97 -6.62 -1.77 13.22
CA HIS A 97 -7.40 -1.91 14.44
C HIS A 97 -7.32 -0.62 15.25
N SER A 98 -8.47 -0.03 15.57
CA SER A 98 -8.63 1.06 16.53
C SER A 98 -9.81 0.77 17.48
N GLU A 99 -10.03 1.61 18.50
CA GLU A 99 -11.12 1.40 19.47
C GLU A 99 -12.53 1.36 18.84
N GLY A 100 -12.73 2.02 17.70
CA GLY A 100 -14.05 2.17 17.08
C GLY A 100 -14.19 1.56 15.68
N GLU A 101 -13.10 1.19 15.02
CA GLU A 101 -13.13 0.66 13.65
C GLU A 101 -12.01 -0.37 13.44
N SER A 102 -12.34 -1.44 12.74
CA SER A 102 -11.35 -2.37 12.21
C SER A 102 -11.57 -2.50 10.71
N SER A 103 -10.48 -2.66 9.98
CA SER A 103 -10.56 -2.88 8.55
C SER A 103 -9.40 -3.71 8.05
N THR A 104 -9.64 -4.40 6.95
CA THR A 104 -8.66 -5.18 6.21
C THR A 104 -8.48 -4.55 4.84
N ALA A 105 -7.25 -4.53 4.36
CA ALA A 105 -6.90 -4.12 3.02
C ALA A 105 -5.92 -5.10 2.38
N LEU A 106 -6.09 -5.28 1.07
CA LEU A 106 -5.08 -5.82 0.18
C LEU A 106 -4.64 -4.72 -0.78
N GLN A 107 -3.32 -4.57 -0.96
CA GLN A 107 -2.73 -3.58 -1.86
C GLN A 107 -1.81 -4.27 -2.86
N LEU A 108 -1.99 -3.97 -4.14
CA LEU A 108 -1.11 -4.42 -5.21
C LEU A 108 -0.09 -3.31 -5.52
N LEU A 109 1.17 -3.61 -5.24
CA LEU A 109 2.30 -2.75 -5.53
C LEU A 109 2.99 -3.24 -6.81
N SER A 110 3.41 -2.31 -7.66
CA SER A 110 4.20 -2.57 -8.85
C SER A 110 5.43 -1.67 -8.88
N ARG A 111 6.55 -2.14 -9.44
CA ARG A 111 7.73 -1.28 -9.68
C ARG A 111 7.48 -0.25 -10.78
N GLU A 112 6.61 -0.60 -11.72
CA GLU A 112 6.17 0.27 -12.81
C GLU A 112 4.73 0.75 -12.56
N GLN A 113 4.33 1.82 -13.24
CA GLN A 113 2.94 2.30 -13.13
C GLN A 113 1.91 1.37 -13.81
N ASP A 114 2.36 0.51 -14.72
CA ASP A 114 1.54 -0.53 -15.32
C ASP A 114 1.68 -1.83 -14.53
N VAL A 115 0.58 -2.58 -14.46
CA VAL A 115 0.58 -3.94 -13.93
C VAL A 115 0.06 -4.89 -15.02
N SER A 116 0.69 -6.05 -15.16
CA SER A 116 0.26 -7.02 -16.16
C SER A 116 -1.11 -7.60 -15.78
N PRO A 117 -1.95 -7.98 -16.78
CA PRO A 117 -3.24 -8.61 -16.49
C PRO A 117 -3.13 -9.87 -15.63
N GLN A 118 -2.05 -10.64 -15.76
CA GLN A 118 -1.82 -11.86 -14.99
C GLN A 118 -1.59 -11.57 -13.50
N ILE A 119 -0.81 -10.53 -13.19
CA ILE A 119 -0.55 -10.13 -11.80
C ILE A 119 -1.83 -9.57 -11.18
N LEU A 120 -2.58 -8.75 -11.92
CA LEU A 120 -3.85 -8.22 -11.46
C LEU A 120 -4.88 -9.33 -11.21
N GLN A 121 -4.97 -10.33 -12.10
CA GLN A 121 -5.86 -11.48 -11.90
C GLN A 121 -5.50 -12.23 -10.61
N ARG A 122 -4.22 -12.53 -10.40
CA ARG A 122 -3.74 -13.19 -9.18
C ARG A 122 -4.10 -12.40 -7.92
N PHE A 123 -3.97 -11.07 -7.97
CA PHE A 123 -4.40 -10.20 -6.88
C PHE A 123 -5.92 -10.30 -6.60
N VAL A 124 -6.74 -10.31 -7.65
CA VAL A 124 -8.20 -10.46 -7.52
C VAL A 124 -8.58 -11.82 -6.92
N GLU A 125 -7.86 -12.89 -7.27
CA GLU A 125 -8.07 -14.23 -6.71
C GLU A 125 -7.75 -14.33 -5.21
N LEU A 126 -6.92 -13.42 -4.68
CA LEU A 126 -6.60 -13.37 -3.25
C LEU A 126 -7.67 -12.68 -2.40
N LEU A 127 -8.54 -11.84 -2.99
CA LEU A 127 -9.53 -11.05 -2.23
C LEU A 127 -10.41 -11.91 -1.30
N PRO A 128 -10.99 -13.03 -1.76
CA PRO A 128 -11.88 -13.82 -0.90
C PRO A 128 -11.18 -14.44 0.30
N THR A 129 -9.87 -14.69 0.22
CA THR A 129 -9.09 -15.23 1.35
C THR A 129 -9.00 -14.26 2.53
N MET A 130 -9.22 -12.97 2.26
CA MET A 130 -9.25 -11.89 3.25
C MET A 130 -10.68 -11.40 3.52
N GLY A 131 -11.70 -12.12 3.05
CA GLY A 131 -13.10 -11.70 3.18
C GLY A 131 -13.44 -10.44 2.38
N LEU A 132 -12.63 -10.10 1.38
CA LEU A 132 -12.84 -8.96 0.50
C LEU A 132 -13.48 -9.41 -0.82
N THR A 133 -14.22 -8.50 -1.44
CA THR A 133 -14.95 -8.74 -2.69
C THR A 133 -14.60 -7.70 -3.74
N THR A 134 -14.98 -7.94 -4.99
CA THR A 134 -14.63 -7.06 -6.12
C THR A 134 -15.36 -5.72 -6.10
N ASP A 135 -16.49 -5.59 -5.39
CA ASP A 135 -17.13 -4.28 -5.14
C ASP A 135 -16.31 -3.39 -4.20
N MET A 136 -15.46 -4.01 -3.37
CA MET A 136 -14.51 -3.33 -2.48
C MET A 136 -13.17 -3.05 -3.17
N LEU A 137 -13.02 -3.35 -4.46
CA LEU A 137 -11.79 -3.14 -5.22
C LEU A 137 -11.81 -1.80 -5.95
N ALA A 138 -10.65 -1.16 -6.03
CA ALA A 138 -10.34 -0.12 -7.00
C ALA A 138 -9.01 -0.42 -7.70
N ILE A 139 -9.07 -0.43 -9.04
CA ILE A 139 -7.88 -0.39 -9.89
C ILE A 139 -7.56 1.08 -10.12
N LEU A 140 -6.37 1.49 -9.70
CA LEU A 140 -6.01 2.89 -9.60
C LEU A 140 -5.40 3.38 -10.93
N PRO A 141 -5.99 4.39 -11.58
CA PRO A 141 -5.39 4.99 -12.76
C PRO A 141 -4.06 5.65 -12.41
N LYS A 142 -3.16 5.70 -13.39
CA LYS A 142 -1.83 6.32 -13.25
C LYS A 142 -1.92 7.75 -12.75
N SER A 143 -0.97 8.14 -11.92
CA SER A 143 -0.70 9.57 -11.70
C SER A 143 0.11 10.10 -12.88
N GLY A 144 -0.09 11.37 -13.25
CA GLY A 144 0.76 12.02 -14.26
C GLY A 144 2.20 12.10 -13.78
N GLU A 145 3.14 12.31 -14.72
CA GLU A 145 4.55 12.51 -14.37
C GLU A 145 4.72 13.75 -13.48
N TRP A 146 5.14 13.50 -12.24
CA TRP A 146 5.59 14.45 -11.24
C TRP A 146 6.83 15.19 -11.78
N PRO A 147 6.89 16.53 -11.67
CA PRO A 147 8.09 17.25 -12.03
C PRO A 147 9.27 16.77 -11.16
N LYS A 148 10.28 16.19 -11.80
CA LYS A 148 11.59 15.95 -11.18
C LYS A 148 12.18 17.32 -10.83
N GLY A 149 12.07 17.76 -9.58
CA GLY A 149 12.61 19.08 -9.21
C GLY A 149 12.35 19.60 -7.80
N THR A 150 11.46 19.01 -7.00
CA THR A 150 11.26 19.49 -5.62
C THR A 150 12.17 18.74 -4.64
N GLY A 151 13.43 19.16 -4.59
CA GLY A 151 14.35 18.97 -3.45
C GLY A 151 14.38 17.57 -2.82
N TRP A 152 15.22 16.70 -3.37
CA TRP A 152 15.71 15.51 -2.70
C TRP A 152 17.14 15.80 -2.25
N GLN A 153 17.34 16.10 -0.97
CA GLN A 153 18.58 15.98 -0.21
C GLN A 153 18.24 15.51 1.19
#